data_AF-A0A2L0EN90-F1
#
_entry.id   AF-A0A2L0EN90-F1
#
_cell.length_a   1.000
_cell.length_b   1.000
_cell.length_c   1.000
_cell.angle_alpha   90.00
_cell.angle_beta   90.00
_cell.angle_gamma   90.00
#
_symmetry.space_group_name_H-M   'P 1'
#
loop_
_entity.id
_entity.type
_entity.pdbx_description
1 polymer ?
#
loop_
_entity_poly.entity_id
_entity_poly.type
_entity_poly.pdbx_seq_one_letter_code
_entity_poly.pdbx_strand_id
1 'polypeptide(L)'
;MRSIALAAAVCAGALTLAPACDRGAPPVPETSDPTGKDLVVGAVVAATEKSGGVRLYKIVEVEDMPEPFGRDLHMIAYEPKAKTFQEAAELRRKGGMTVLHDHMMVRLVNFMKRDHRVISHEPISDEERAPYAKSLNSRQR
;
A
#
# COMPACT_ATOMS: atom_id res chain seq x y z
N MET A 1 64.46 -27.23 30.52
CA MET A 1 63.31 -27.53 31.40
C MET A 1 62.19 -26.56 31.07
N ARG A 2 61.00 -27.11 30.79
CA ARG A 2 59.65 -26.51 30.88
C ARG A 2 59.22 -25.46 29.84
N SER A 3 58.30 -25.96 29.02
CA SER A 3 57.25 -25.34 28.20
C SER A 3 56.55 -24.13 28.81
N ILE A 4 55.94 -23.28 27.96
CA ILE A 4 54.48 -23.12 27.79
C ILE A 4 54.23 -22.27 26.52
N ALA A 5 53.41 -22.82 25.63
CA ALA A 5 52.83 -22.14 24.47
C ALA A 5 51.63 -21.29 24.90
N LEU A 6 51.33 -20.19 24.20
CA LEU A 6 49.98 -19.65 24.15
C LEU A 6 49.69 -19.08 22.76
N ALA A 7 48.67 -19.65 22.14
CA ALA A 7 48.10 -19.26 20.85
C ALA A 7 47.04 -18.17 21.05
N ALA A 8 46.94 -17.25 20.08
CA ALA A 8 45.73 -16.47 19.79
C ALA A 8 45.80 -16.09 18.31
N ALA A 9 45.23 -16.92 17.43
CA ALA A 9 43.85 -16.82 16.95
C ALA A 9 43.68 -15.70 15.92
N VAL A 10 43.64 -16.15 14.67
CA VAL A 10 43.46 -15.45 13.40
C VAL A 10 42.21 -14.56 13.41
N CYS A 11 42.38 -13.24 13.31
CA CYS A 11 41.31 -12.31 12.93
C CYS A 11 41.25 -12.22 11.40
N ALA A 12 40.74 -13.28 10.76
CA ALA A 12 40.25 -13.19 9.39
C ALA A 12 38.81 -12.64 9.46
N GLY A 13 38.70 -11.32 9.52
CA GLY A 13 37.43 -10.61 9.38
C GLY A 13 36.92 -10.78 7.96
N ALA A 14 36.22 -11.89 7.70
CA ALA A 14 35.39 -12.03 6.52
C ALA A 14 34.24 -11.03 6.63
N LEU A 15 34.39 -9.88 5.98
CA LEU A 15 33.28 -9.03 5.58
C LEU A 15 32.36 -9.88 4.71
N THR A 16 31.37 -10.51 5.34
CA THR A 16 30.25 -11.11 4.63
C THR A 16 29.45 -9.98 4.01
N LEU A 17 29.79 -9.66 2.76
CA LEU A 17 28.88 -9.04 1.81
C LEU A 17 27.67 -9.97 1.72
N ALA A 18 26.69 -9.77 2.60
CA ALA A 18 25.37 -10.35 2.43
C ALA A 18 24.89 -9.84 1.06
N PRO A 19 24.61 -10.73 0.09
CA PRO A 19 23.96 -10.28 -1.13
C PRO A 19 22.67 -9.61 -0.68
N ALA A 20 22.44 -8.38 -1.16
CA ALA A 20 21.15 -7.73 -1.05
C ALA A 20 20.14 -8.66 -1.72
N CYS A 21 19.55 -9.56 -0.92
CA CYS A 21 18.46 -10.39 -1.37
C CYS A 21 17.39 -9.44 -1.86
N ASP A 22 17.18 -9.46 -3.16
CA ASP A 22 16.03 -8.89 -3.84
C ASP A 22 14.79 -9.65 -3.35
N ARG A 23 14.44 -9.45 -2.07
CA ARG A 23 13.24 -9.99 -1.46
C ARG A 23 12.12 -9.32 -2.23
N GLY A 24 11.36 -10.13 -2.97
CA GLY A 24 10.18 -9.71 -3.72
C GLY A 24 9.22 -8.88 -2.88
N ALA A 25 8.14 -8.40 -3.49
CA ALA A 25 7.08 -7.76 -2.70
C ALA A 25 6.68 -8.67 -1.53
N PRO A 26 6.51 -8.13 -0.30
CA PRO A 26 6.10 -8.93 0.83
C PRO A 26 4.80 -9.68 0.49
N PRO A 27 4.56 -10.86 1.10
CA PRO A 27 3.37 -11.63 0.82
C PRO A 27 2.13 -10.78 1.14
N VAL A 28 1.23 -10.70 0.16
CA VAL A 28 -0.05 -10.01 0.35
C VAL A 28 -0.94 -10.84 1.28
N PRO A 29 -1.68 -10.23 2.22
CA PRO A 29 -2.64 -10.94 3.05
C PRO A 29 -3.62 -11.77 2.21
N GLU A 30 -4.03 -12.94 2.71
CA GLU A 30 -4.97 -13.79 1.97
C GLU A 30 -6.37 -13.16 1.92
N THR A 31 -6.76 -12.48 3.00
CA THR A 31 -8.08 -11.89 3.20
C THR A 31 -8.00 -10.42 3.61
N SER A 32 -9.09 -9.69 3.36
CA SER A 32 -9.31 -8.33 3.85
C SER A 32 -9.59 -8.33 5.36
N ASP A 33 -9.31 -7.22 6.06
CA ASP A 33 -9.92 -6.99 7.36
C ASP A 33 -11.45 -6.90 7.19
N PRO A 34 -12.25 -7.79 7.81
CA PRO A 34 -13.71 -7.81 7.63
C PRO A 34 -14.40 -6.53 8.14
N THR A 35 -13.71 -5.75 8.97
CA THR A 35 -14.22 -4.50 9.54
C THR A 35 -13.76 -3.25 8.77
N GLY A 36 -12.81 -3.38 7.84
CA GLY A 36 -12.25 -2.27 7.07
C GLY A 36 -11.51 -1.24 7.93
N LYS A 37 -11.02 -1.64 9.11
CA LYS A 37 -10.23 -0.77 10.00
C LYS A 37 -8.85 -0.45 9.45
N ASP A 38 -8.35 -1.27 8.53
CA ASP A 38 -7.12 -1.08 7.77
C ASP A 38 -7.28 -0.11 6.58
N LEU A 39 -8.51 0.24 6.20
CA LEU A 39 -8.82 1.24 5.18
C LEU A 39 -8.71 2.66 5.77
N VAL A 40 -7.47 3.10 5.94
CA VAL A 40 -7.10 4.41 6.54
C VAL A 40 -6.32 5.27 5.55
N VAL A 41 -6.13 6.55 5.89
CA VAL A 41 -5.29 7.47 5.12
C VAL A 41 -3.89 6.90 4.93
N GLY A 42 -3.38 6.93 3.69
CA GLY A 42 -2.08 6.37 3.34
C GLY A 42 -2.11 4.89 2.95
N ALA A 43 -3.20 4.17 3.22
CA ALA A 43 -3.30 2.77 2.82
C ALA A 43 -3.32 2.65 1.29
N VAL A 44 -2.44 1.78 0.77
CA VAL A 44 -2.44 1.36 -0.63
C VAL A 44 -3.17 0.02 -0.70
N VAL A 45 -4.26 0.02 -1.46
CA VAL A 45 -5.23 -1.06 -1.49
C VAL A 45 -5.29 -1.64 -2.89
N ALA A 46 -5.07 -2.94 -3.00
CA ALA A 46 -5.34 -3.71 -4.21
C ALA A 46 -6.76 -4.27 -4.12
N ALA A 47 -7.64 -3.96 -5.08
CA ALA A 47 -9.02 -4.45 -5.07
C ALA A 47 -9.49 -4.91 -6.45
N THR A 48 -10.31 -5.96 -6.46
CA THR A 48 -10.96 -6.47 -7.68
C THR A 48 -11.94 -5.45 -8.27
N GLU A 49 -11.92 -5.31 -9.59
CA GLU A 49 -12.90 -4.50 -10.32
C GLU A 49 -13.90 -5.37 -11.07
N LYS A 50 -15.15 -4.89 -11.17
CA LYS A 50 -16.21 -5.56 -11.94
C LYS A 50 -15.85 -5.77 -13.41
N SER A 51 -15.04 -4.89 -13.98
CA SER A 51 -14.54 -5.01 -15.36
C SER A 51 -13.35 -5.99 -15.50
N GLY A 52 -13.02 -6.71 -14.44
CA GLY A 52 -11.90 -7.65 -14.37
C GLY A 52 -10.60 -7.01 -13.91
N GLY A 53 -9.71 -7.86 -13.42
CA GLY A 53 -8.40 -7.49 -12.87
C GLY A 53 -8.45 -6.89 -11.46
N VAL A 54 -7.26 -6.62 -10.92
CA VAL A 54 -7.01 -6.01 -9.62
C VAL A 54 -6.44 -4.62 -9.86
N ARG A 55 -7.13 -3.59 -9.37
CA ARG A 55 -6.66 -2.21 -9.45
C ARG A 55 -6.06 -1.79 -8.11
N LEU A 56 -5.01 -0.97 -8.20
CA LEU A 56 -4.42 -0.30 -7.04
C LEU A 56 -5.08 1.04 -6.81
N TYR A 57 -5.34 1.31 -5.54
CA TYR A 57 -5.85 2.57 -5.05
C TYR A 57 -4.98 3.04 -3.89
N LYS A 58 -4.89 4.35 -3.67
CA LYS A 58 -4.31 4.92 -2.45
C LYS A 58 -5.36 5.80 -1.79
N ILE A 59 -5.62 5.56 -0.51
CA ILE A 59 -6.58 6.36 0.27
C ILE A 59 -5.89 7.66 0.68
N VAL A 60 -6.39 8.79 0.20
CA VAL A 60 -5.83 10.12 0.50
C VAL A 60 -6.53 10.80 1.67
N GLU A 61 -7.81 10.48 1.89
CA GLU A 61 -8.62 10.99 3.01
C GLU A 61 -9.74 10.00 3.35
N VAL A 62 -10.18 10.02 4.60
CA VAL A 62 -11.39 9.34 5.06
C VAL A 62 -12.33 10.38 5.65
N GLU A 63 -13.53 10.50 5.09
CA GLU A 63 -14.56 11.42 5.57
C GLU A 63 -15.60 10.66 6.40
N ASP A 64 -15.78 11.03 7.66
CA ASP A 64 -16.84 10.50 8.53
C ASP A 64 -18.14 11.29 8.29
N MET A 65 -19.10 10.67 7.62
CA MET A 65 -20.43 11.25 7.38
C MET A 65 -21.38 10.87 8.53
N PRO A 66 -22.36 11.73 8.84
CA PRO A 66 -23.39 11.41 9.84
C PRO A 66 -24.15 10.13 9.43
N GLU A 67 -24.73 9.46 10.42
CA GLU A 67 -25.63 8.35 10.16
C GLU A 67 -26.79 8.78 9.25
N PRO A 68 -27.25 7.92 8.32
CA PRO A 68 -26.88 6.51 8.12
C PRO A 68 -25.74 6.31 7.10
N PHE A 69 -25.02 7.37 6.70
CA PHE A 69 -24.12 7.32 5.56
C PHE A 69 -22.78 6.63 5.87
N GLY A 70 -22.24 6.83 7.07
CA GLY A 70 -21.00 6.19 7.51
C GLY A 70 -19.75 6.83 6.90
N ARG A 71 -18.73 6.02 6.59
CA ARG A 71 -17.42 6.49 6.09
C ARG A 71 -17.36 6.56 4.56
N ASP A 72 -16.84 7.65 4.04
CA ASP A 72 -16.45 7.81 2.64
C ASP A 72 -14.92 7.75 2.51
N LEU A 73 -14.45 6.99 1.51
CA LEU A 73 -13.04 6.88 1.15
C LEU A 73 -12.77 7.80 -0.02
N HIS A 74 -11.82 8.72 0.14
CA HIS A 74 -11.26 9.49 -0.97
C HIS A 74 -9.98 8.83 -1.42
N MET A 75 -9.91 8.50 -2.71
CA MET A 75 -8.86 7.64 -3.24
C MET A 75 -8.27 8.21 -4.54
N ILE A 76 -7.03 7.83 -4.81
CA ILE A 76 -6.40 7.89 -6.14
C ILE A 76 -6.49 6.49 -6.74
N ALA A 77 -6.88 6.38 -8.01
CA ALA A 77 -6.85 5.13 -8.76
C ALA A 77 -5.67 5.10 -9.72
N TYR A 78 -4.94 3.97 -9.72
CA TYR A 78 -3.77 3.77 -10.58
C TYR A 78 -4.05 2.79 -11.71
N GLU A 79 -3.25 2.89 -12.77
CA GLU A 79 -3.17 1.91 -13.85
C GLU A 79 -1.70 1.52 -14.11
N PRO A 80 -1.42 0.35 -14.71
CA PRO A 80 -2.36 -0.66 -15.21
C PRO A 80 -3.03 -1.48 -14.09
N LYS A 81 -4.01 -2.31 -14.45
CA LYS A 81 -4.52 -3.36 -13.57
C LYS A 81 -3.57 -4.55 -13.55
N ALA A 82 -3.48 -5.22 -12.42
CA ALA A 82 -2.84 -6.53 -12.28
C ALA A 82 -3.86 -7.66 -12.52
N LYS A 83 -3.38 -8.89 -12.73
CA LYS A 83 -4.22 -10.10 -12.75
C LYS A 83 -4.41 -10.69 -11.35
N THR A 84 -3.43 -10.49 -10.46
CA THR A 84 -3.45 -11.03 -9.09
C THR A 84 -3.09 -9.96 -8.07
N PHE A 85 -3.41 -10.19 -6.80
CA PHE A 85 -3.03 -9.28 -5.71
C PHE A 85 -1.51 -9.22 -5.50
N GLN A 86 -0.81 -10.33 -5.64
CA GLN A 86 0.65 -10.37 -5.55
C GLN A 86 1.30 -9.55 -6.68
N GLU A 87 0.78 -9.68 -7.90
CA GLU A 87 1.24 -8.88 -9.04
C GLU A 87 0.95 -7.38 -8.82
N ALA A 88 -0.18 -7.02 -8.21
CA ALA A 88 -0.45 -5.64 -7.83
C ALA A 88 0.60 -5.12 -6.82
N ALA A 89 0.96 -5.89 -5.80
CA ALA A 89 2.01 -5.51 -4.86
C ALA A 89 3.37 -5.34 -5.55
N GLU A 90 3.69 -6.20 -6.52
CA GLU A 90 4.89 -6.05 -7.34
C GLU A 90 4.87 -4.80 -8.22
N LEU A 91 3.74 -4.49 -8.86
CA LEU A 91 3.57 -3.27 -9.66
C LEU A 91 3.79 -2.03 -8.81
N ARG A 92 3.24 -2.00 -7.58
CA ARG A 92 3.47 -0.89 -6.66
C ARG A 92 4.95 -0.71 -6.35
N ARG A 93 5.66 -1.82 -6.06
CA ARG A 93 7.08 -1.82 -5.70
C ARG A 93 8.00 -1.42 -6.86
N LYS A 94 7.76 -1.97 -8.06
CA LYS A 94 8.60 -1.75 -9.25
C LYS A 94 8.50 -0.32 -9.78
N GLY A 95 7.44 0.40 -9.43
CA GLY A 95 7.12 1.67 -10.08
C GLY A 95 6.62 1.46 -11.50
N GLY A 96 6.23 2.53 -12.20
CA GLY A 96 5.67 2.45 -13.55
C GLY A 96 4.14 2.34 -13.59
N MET A 97 3.48 2.78 -12.53
CA MET A 97 2.05 3.05 -12.55
C MET A 97 1.78 4.50 -12.89
N THR A 98 0.68 4.77 -13.57
CA THR A 98 0.16 6.11 -13.83
C THR A 98 -1.13 6.34 -13.05
N VAL A 99 -1.42 7.60 -12.74
CA VAL A 99 -2.69 7.98 -12.12
C VAL A 99 -3.77 7.95 -13.20
N LEU A 100 -4.78 7.09 -13.02
CA LEU A 100 -5.96 7.04 -13.87
C LEU A 100 -7.00 8.08 -13.41
N HIS A 101 -7.24 8.14 -12.09
CA HIS A 101 -8.09 9.14 -11.45
C HIS A 101 -7.36 9.68 -10.23
N ASP A 102 -7.13 10.99 -10.21
CA ASP A 102 -6.44 11.71 -9.13
C ASP A 102 -7.37 11.98 -7.92
N HIS A 103 -8.68 11.90 -8.13
CA HIS A 103 -9.67 11.90 -7.05
C HIS A 103 -10.90 11.06 -7.41
N MET A 104 -11.25 10.14 -6.52
CA MET A 104 -12.54 9.46 -6.53
C MET A 104 -13.06 9.31 -5.10
N MET A 105 -14.38 9.35 -4.94
CA MET A 105 -15.05 9.16 -3.66
C MET A 105 -15.84 7.85 -3.70
N VAL A 106 -15.64 6.99 -2.71
CA VAL A 106 -16.32 5.69 -2.62
C VAL A 106 -16.79 5.45 -1.19
N ARG A 107 -18.08 5.14 -1.01
CA ARG A 107 -18.61 4.75 0.30
C ARG A 107 -17.96 3.46 0.79
N LEU A 108 -17.51 3.44 2.05
CA LEU A 108 -16.87 2.27 2.66
C LEU A 108 -17.75 1.02 2.52
N VAL A 109 -19.05 1.12 2.82
CA VAL A 109 -20.02 0.01 2.72
C VAL A 109 -20.12 -0.61 1.32
N ASN A 110 -19.77 0.14 0.27
CA ASN A 110 -19.76 -0.37 -1.10
C ASN A 110 -18.38 -0.88 -1.50
N PHE A 111 -17.31 -0.29 -0.97
CA PHE A 111 -15.95 -0.75 -1.21
C PHE A 111 -15.69 -2.11 -0.55
N MET A 112 -16.17 -2.30 0.68
CA MET A 112 -16.04 -3.54 1.47
C MET A 112 -16.66 -4.78 0.81
N LYS A 113 -17.56 -4.61 -0.16
CA LYS A 113 -18.13 -5.71 -0.95
C LYS A 113 -17.14 -6.29 -1.97
N ARG A 114 -16.04 -5.58 -2.25
CA ARG A 114 -15.00 -6.01 -3.16
C ARG A 114 -14.01 -6.89 -2.43
N ASP A 115 -13.46 -7.84 -3.16
CA ASP A 115 -12.32 -8.60 -2.70
C ASP A 115 -11.07 -7.70 -2.78
N HIS A 116 -10.50 -7.33 -1.62
CA HIS A 116 -9.46 -6.30 -1.49
C HIS A 116 -8.38 -6.66 -0.46
N ARG A 117 -7.18 -6.05 -0.57
CA ARG A 117 -6.11 -6.15 0.43
C ARG A 117 -5.35 -4.85 0.53
N VAL A 118 -5.04 -4.45 1.76
CA VAL A 118 -4.03 -3.42 2.00
C VAL A 118 -2.66 -4.05 1.79
N ILE A 119 -1.90 -3.54 0.82
CA ILE A 119 -0.61 -4.11 0.43
C ILE A 119 0.58 -3.30 0.98
N SER A 120 0.37 -2.02 1.28
CA SER A 120 1.36 -1.15 1.91
C SER A 120 0.66 0.05 2.56
N HIS A 121 1.38 0.75 3.42
CA HIS A 121 1.01 2.06 3.93
C HIS A 121 2.10 3.05 3.54
N GLU A 122 1.68 4.18 2.96
CA GLU A 122 2.59 5.16 2.40
C GLU A 122 2.16 6.58 2.78
N PRO A 123 3.11 7.49 3.01
CA PRO A 123 2.78 8.89 3.27
C PRO A 123 2.06 9.51 2.06
N ILE A 124 1.15 10.45 2.34
CA ILE A 124 0.43 11.22 1.33
C ILE A 124 1.20 12.53 1.07
N SER A 125 1.53 12.80 -0.19
CA SER A 125 2.13 14.08 -0.58
C SER A 125 1.07 15.18 -0.71
N ASP A 126 1.50 16.44 -0.67
CA ASP A 126 0.60 17.58 -0.88
C ASP A 126 -0.04 17.55 -2.28
N GLU A 127 0.70 17.09 -3.29
CA GLU A 127 0.21 16.91 -4.65
C GLU A 127 -0.90 15.85 -4.73
N GLU A 128 -0.74 14.72 -4.03
CA GLU A 128 -1.77 13.68 -3.95
C GLU A 128 -3.03 14.15 -3.21
N ARG A 129 -2.87 15.07 -2.23
CA ARG A 129 -3.98 15.61 -1.45
C ARG A 129 -4.71 16.77 -2.15
N ALA A 130 -4.05 17.48 -3.05
CA ALA A 130 -4.60 18.69 -3.68
C ALA A 130 -5.96 18.48 -4.40
N PRO A 131 -6.18 17.38 -5.15
CA PRO A 131 -7.48 17.11 -5.78
C PRO A 131 -8.63 17.00 -4.77
N TYR A 132 -8.40 16.32 -3.64
CA TYR A 132 -9.39 16.24 -2.57
C TYR A 132 -9.68 17.62 -1.96
N ALA A 133 -8.65 18.39 -1.62
CA ALA A 133 -8.81 19.74 -1.05
C ALA A 133 -9.60 20.67 -2.00
N LYS A 134 -9.35 20.58 -3.31
CA LYS A 134 -10.14 21.31 -4.32
C LYS A 134 -11.60 20.88 -4.32
N SER A 135 -11.88 19.60 -4.17
CA SER A 135 -13.25 19.08 -4.11
C SER A 135 -14.02 19.61 -2.89
N LEU A 136 -13.39 19.70 -1.71
CA LEU A 136 -14.01 20.27 -0.51
C LEU A 136 -14.40 21.73 -0.71
N ASN A 137 -13.47 22.54 -1.23
CA ASN A 137 -13.71 23.97 -1.48
C ASN A 137 -14.86 24.20 -2.48
N SER A 138 -15.09 23.27 -3.40
CA SER A 138 -16.21 23.35 -4.35
C SER A 138 -17.56 23.04 -3.71
N ARG A 139 -17.62 22.22 -2.65
CA ARG A 139 -18.86 21.86 -1.94
C ARG A 139 -19.34 22.96 -0.99
N GLN A 140 -18.44 23.83 -0.55
CA GLN A 140 -18.73 24.91 0.40
C GLN A 140 -19.19 26.21 -0.28
N ARG A 141 -19.23 26.25 -1.61
CA ARG A 141 -19.74 27.37 -2.41
C ARG A 141 -21.18 27.11 -2.84
#